data_AF-A0A950DRF0-F1
#
_entry.id   AF-A0A950DRF0-F1
#
_cell.length_a   1.000
_cell.length_b   1.000
_cell.length_c   1.000
_cell.angle_alpha   90.00
_cell.angle_beta   90.00
_cell.angle_gamma   90.00
#
_symmetry.space_group_name_H-M   'P 1'
#
loop_
_entity.id
_entity.type
_entity.pdbx_description
1 polymer ?
#
loop_
_entity_poly.entity_id
_entity_poly.type
_entity_poly.pdbx_seq_one_letter_code
_entity_poly.pdbx_strand_id
1 'polypeptide(L)'
;MSSDNHKTIVLSLPAAALLTISQAAIGCGIGILLADKVTERKRSIAAVGMLSLAIATSAPALVGVVAELINGPESKLGARRRLRSIREDSGLQPEEEFL
;
A
#
# COMPACT_ATOMS: atom_id res chain seq x y z
N MET A 1 -12.49 -14.67 -32.20
CA MET A 1 -11.66 -13.54 -31.72
C MET A 1 -11.43 -13.77 -30.24
N SER A 2 -10.37 -14.50 -29.90
CA SER A 2 -10.16 -15.14 -28.60
C SER A 2 -8.78 -14.78 -28.04
N SER A 3 -8.80 -14.20 -26.84
CA SER A 3 -7.82 -14.35 -25.76
C SER A 3 -6.36 -13.93 -26.00
N ASP A 4 -6.05 -12.65 -25.76
CA ASP A 4 -4.67 -12.12 -25.59
C ASP A 4 -4.33 -11.73 -24.13
N ASN A 5 -5.17 -12.06 -23.16
CA ASN A 5 -5.05 -11.57 -21.78
C ASN A 5 -4.29 -12.55 -20.86
N HIS A 6 -3.05 -12.92 -21.23
CA HIS A 6 -2.18 -13.78 -20.39
C HIS A 6 -0.73 -13.28 -20.26
N LYS A 7 -0.34 -12.18 -20.91
CA LYS A 7 1.05 -11.69 -20.94
C LYS A 7 1.36 -10.55 -19.97
N THR A 8 0.35 -10.04 -19.26
CA THR A 8 0.45 -8.84 -18.41
C THR A 8 0.91 -9.15 -16.99
N ILE A 9 0.45 -10.24 -16.36
CA ILE A 9 0.69 -10.46 -14.93
C ILE A 9 2.16 -10.80 -14.61
N VAL A 10 2.84 -11.53 -15.49
CA VAL A 10 4.24 -11.94 -15.28
C VAL A 10 5.26 -10.84 -15.59
N LEU A 11 4.88 -9.81 -16.36
CA LEU A 11 5.78 -8.68 -16.70
C LEU A 11 5.69 -7.56 -15.65
N SER A 12 4.56 -7.45 -14.95
CA SER A 12 4.34 -6.44 -13.91
C SER A 12 5.18 -6.66 -12.66
N LEU A 13 5.36 -7.90 -12.19
CA LEU A 13 6.21 -8.18 -11.01
C LEU A 13 7.68 -7.75 -11.20
N PRO A 14 8.38 -8.17 -12.27
CA PRO A 14 9.77 -7.77 -12.48
C PRO A 14 9.90 -6.27 -12.78
N ALA A 15 8.96 -5.67 -13.52
CA ALA A 15 8.95 -4.23 -13.74
C ALA A 15 8.72 -3.45 -12.42
N ALA A 16 7.77 -3.87 -11.59
CA ALA A 16 7.52 -3.26 -10.29
C ALA A 16 8.72 -3.42 -9.34
N ALA A 17 9.39 -4.58 -9.35
CA ALA A 17 10.62 -4.79 -8.59
C ALA A 17 11.75 -3.85 -9.04
N LEU A 18 11.95 -3.66 -10.35
CA LEU A 18 12.95 -2.72 -10.84
C LEU A 18 12.61 -1.26 -10.51
N LEU A 19 11.33 -0.88 -10.62
CA LEU A 19 10.87 0.46 -10.25
C LEU A 19 11.06 0.71 -8.76
N THR A 20 10.70 -0.25 -7.90
CA THR A 20 10.87 -0.11 -6.44
C THR A 20 12.36 -0.05 -6.05
N ILE A 21 13.22 -0.86 -6.65
CA ILE A 21 14.68 -0.79 -6.43
C ILE A 21 15.23 0.56 -6.87
N SER A 22 14.82 1.07 -8.03
CA SER A 22 15.25 2.39 -8.53
C SER A 22 14.81 3.52 -7.60
N GLN A 23 13.53 3.52 -7.20
CA GLN A 23 12.98 4.51 -6.27
C GLN A 23 13.70 4.45 -4.90
N ALA A 24 13.96 3.25 -4.39
CA ALA A 24 14.71 3.05 -3.15
C ALA A 24 16.16 3.55 -3.27
N ALA A 25 16.85 3.24 -4.37
CA ALA A 25 18.21 3.69 -4.62
C ALA A 25 18.31 5.23 -4.70
N ILE A 26 17.35 5.87 -5.38
CA ILE A 26 17.24 7.33 -5.45
C ILE A 26 17.00 7.93 -4.05
N GLY A 27 16.08 7.36 -3.28
CA GLY A 27 15.79 7.80 -1.91
C GLY A 27 17.00 7.66 -0.98
N CYS A 28 17.71 6.52 -1.04
CA CYS A 28 18.95 6.30 -0.29
C CYS A 28 20.06 7.26 -0.69
N GLY A 29 20.26 7.50 -1.99
CA GLY A 29 21.27 8.43 -2.49
C GLY A 29 21.01 9.86 -2.01
N ILE A 30 19.77 10.32 -2.10
CA ILE A 30 19.33 11.62 -1.58
C ILE A 30 19.52 11.68 -0.06
N GLY A 31 19.10 10.65 0.68
CA GLY A 31 19.24 10.60 2.13
C GLY A 31 20.69 10.70 2.61
N ILE A 32 21.60 10.00 1.94
CA ILE A 32 23.04 10.04 2.25
C ILE A 32 23.64 11.42 1.90
N LEU A 33 23.26 12.00 0.76
CA LEU A 33 23.73 13.33 0.35
C LEU A 33 23.28 14.43 1.32
N LEU A 34 22.03 14.36 1.79
CA LEU A 34 21.54 15.30 2.80
C LEU A 34 22.15 15.08 4.17
N ALA A 35 22.51 13.83 4.54
CA ALA A 35 23.13 13.53 5.82
C ALA A 35 24.47 14.27 6.02
N ASP A 36 25.24 14.45 4.95
CA ASP A 36 26.56 15.10 4.99
C ASP A 36 26.47 16.64 5.03
N LYS A 37 25.40 17.24 4.49
CA LYS A 37 25.19 18.69 4.55
C LYS A 37 24.73 19.21 5.91
N VAL A 38 24.47 18.33 6.89
CA VAL A 38 24.00 18.76 8.21
C VAL A 38 25.16 19.03 9.17
N THR A 39 25.65 20.25 9.18
CA THR A 39 26.71 20.71 10.09
C THR A 39 26.25 20.73 11.56
N GLU A 40 27.12 20.27 12.47
CA GLU A 40 26.85 19.93 13.89
C GLU A 40 25.99 20.92 14.69
N ARG A 41 26.05 22.22 14.39
CA ARG A 41 25.43 23.27 15.23
C ARG A 41 24.01 23.68 14.80
N LYS A 42 23.56 23.32 13.60
CA LYS A 42 22.17 23.54 13.11
C LYS A 42 21.41 22.24 12.83
N ARG A 43 22.05 21.11 13.15
CA ARG A 43 21.61 19.75 12.85
C ARG A 43 20.33 19.35 13.55
N SER A 44 20.11 19.78 14.79
CA SER A 44 18.89 19.44 15.54
C SER A 44 17.64 20.08 14.93
N ILE A 45 17.69 21.37 14.59
CA ILE A 45 16.51 22.10 14.09
C ILE A 45 16.17 21.69 12.66
N ALA A 46 17.18 21.58 11.79
CA ALA A 46 16.96 21.15 10.41
C ALA A 46 16.53 19.68 10.32
N ALA A 47 17.11 18.80 11.15
CA ALA A 47 16.70 17.39 11.18
C ALA A 47 15.29 17.22 11.73
N VAL A 48 14.92 17.92 12.80
CA VAL A 48 13.54 17.88 13.34
C VAL A 48 12.53 18.50 12.36
N GLY A 49 12.90 19.57 11.66
CA GLY A 49 12.08 20.18 10.60
C GLY A 49 11.85 19.22 9.42
N MET A 50 12.90 18.56 8.94
CA MET A 50 12.75 17.58 7.86
C MET A 50 12.04 16.31 8.31
N LEU A 51 12.25 15.85 9.55
CA LEU A 51 11.56 14.68 10.10
C LEU A 51 10.07 14.96 10.25
N SER A 52 9.69 16.11 10.80
CA SER A 52 8.28 16.50 10.94
C SER A 52 7.62 16.69 9.57
N LEU A 53 8.31 17.27 8.59
CA LEU A 53 7.79 17.41 7.23
C LEU A 53 7.67 16.05 6.51
N ALA A 54 8.63 15.14 6.70
CA ALA A 54 8.58 13.80 6.16
C ALA A 54 7.43 13.00 6.77
N ILE A 55 7.21 13.08 8.08
CA ILE A 55 6.08 12.45 8.76
C ILE A 55 4.75 13.05 8.28
N ALA A 56 4.66 14.38 8.19
CA ALA A 56 3.45 15.06 7.72
C ALA A 56 3.11 14.69 6.27
N THR A 57 4.10 14.63 5.38
CA THR A 57 3.88 14.32 3.97
C THR A 57 3.63 12.82 3.73
N SER A 58 4.18 11.94 4.56
CA SER A 58 4.00 10.48 4.43
C SER A 58 2.72 9.96 5.09
N ALA A 59 2.05 10.75 5.92
CA ALA A 59 0.83 10.36 6.61
C ALA A 59 -0.26 9.78 5.67
N PRO A 60 -0.61 10.39 4.52
CA PRO A 60 -1.66 9.86 3.64
C PRO A 60 -1.28 8.52 3.01
N ALA A 61 -0.01 8.36 2.62
CA ALA A 61 0.50 7.13 2.03
C ALA A 61 0.55 5.99 3.06
N LEU A 62 0.91 6.30 4.32
CA LEU A 62 0.91 5.33 5.41
C LEU A 62 -0.51 4.83 5.72
N VAL A 63 -1.51 5.73 5.71
CA VAL A 63 -2.90 5.36 5.99
C VAL A 63 -3.41 4.35 4.97
N GLY A 64 -3.12 4.52 3.68
CA GLY A 64 -3.52 3.56 2.64
C GLY A 64 -2.92 2.16 2.89
N VAL A 65 -1.62 2.09 3.16
CA VAL A 65 -0.91 0.83 3.41
C VAL A 65 -1.42 0.15 4.69
N VAL A 66 -1.62 0.89 5.77
CA VAL A 66 -2.13 0.35 7.03
C VAL A 66 -3.60 -0.08 6.90
N ALA A 67 -4.42 0.71 6.20
CA ALA A 67 -5.81 0.36 5.94
C ALA A 67 -5.93 -0.89 5.07
N GLU A 68 -5.06 -1.04 4.07
CA GLU A 68 -5.00 -2.24 3.22
C GLU A 68 -4.42 -3.44 3.98
N LEU A 69 -3.49 -3.24 4.92
CA LEU A 69 -3.00 -4.32 5.78
C LEU A 69 -4.07 -4.83 6.76
N ILE A 70 -4.87 -3.92 7.33
CA ILE A 70 -5.93 -4.26 8.30
C ILE A 70 -7.17 -4.79 7.60
N ASN A 71 -7.59 -4.17 6.49
CA ASN A 71 -8.83 -4.49 5.78
C ASN A 71 -8.61 -5.38 4.55
N GLY A 72 -7.36 -5.75 4.25
CA GLY A 72 -7.01 -6.55 3.09
C GLY A 72 -7.61 -7.95 3.09
N PRO A 73 -7.65 -8.60 1.93
CA PRO A 73 -8.29 -9.92 1.75
C PRO A 73 -7.64 -11.04 2.56
N GLU A 74 -6.36 -10.90 2.93
CA GLU A 74 -5.62 -11.79 3.83
C GLU A 74 -6.00 -11.61 5.31
N SER A 75 -6.69 -10.51 5.66
CA SER A 75 -7.18 -10.31 7.02
C SER A 75 -8.36 -11.26 7.29
N LYS A 76 -8.36 -11.94 8.44
CA LYS A 76 -9.44 -12.84 8.88
C LYS A 76 -10.83 -12.17 8.86
N LEU A 77 -10.88 -10.84 8.98
CA LEU A 77 -12.11 -10.06 8.93
C LEU A 77 -12.56 -9.79 7.48
N GLY A 78 -11.64 -9.51 6.56
CA GLY A 78 -11.91 -9.33 5.13
C GLY A 78 -12.44 -10.60 4.45
N ALA A 79 -11.83 -11.76 4.75
CA ALA A 79 -12.29 -13.06 4.25
C ALA A 79 -13.73 -13.38 4.67
N ARG A 80 -14.08 -13.11 5.95
CA ARG A 80 -15.45 -13.29 6.46
C ARG A 80 -16.46 -12.35 5.81
N ARG A 81 -16.05 -11.11 5.50
CA ARG A 81 -16.92 -10.13 4.82
C ARG A 81 -17.21 -10.54 3.38
N ARG A 82 -16.22 -11.10 2.68
CA ARG A 82 -16.37 -11.59 1.31
C ARG A 82 -17.17 -12.90 1.21
N LEU A 83 -17.01 -13.81 2.17
CA LEU A 83 -17.87 -15.00 2.26
C LEU A 83 -19.33 -14.64 2.58
N ARG A 84 -19.56 -13.64 3.45
CA ARG A 84 -20.90 -13.12 3.72
C ARG A 84 -21.54 -12.46 2.51
N SER A 85 -20.80 -11.64 1.75
CA SER A 85 -21.35 -11.05 0.53
C SER A 85 -21.72 -12.10 -0.52
N ILE A 86 -20.93 -13.18 -0.66
CA ILE A 86 -21.30 -14.31 -1.54
C ILE A 86 -22.56 -15.01 -1.03
N ARG A 87 -22.74 -15.16 0.29
CA ARG A 87 -23.95 -15.77 0.87
C ARG A 87 -25.18 -14.89 0.68
N GLU A 88 -25.07 -13.57 0.88
CA GLU A 88 -26.19 -12.63 0.66
C GLU A 88 -26.54 -12.48 -0.83
N ASP A 89 -25.55 -12.54 -1.72
CA ASP A 89 -25.74 -12.43 -3.18
C ASP A 89 -26.11 -13.78 -3.85
N SER A 90 -26.05 -14.89 -3.11
CA SER A 90 -26.40 -16.24 -3.63
C SER A 90 -27.90 -16.46 -3.88
N GLY A 91 -28.73 -15.45 -3.67
CA GLY A 91 -30.17 -15.51 -4.00
C GLY A 91 -30.99 -16.47 -3.12
N LEU A 92 -30.38 -17.07 -2.10
CA LEU A 92 -31.08 -17.86 -1.09
C LEU A 92 -31.76 -16.91 -0.10
N GLN A 93 -32.84 -16.26 -0.53
CA GLN A 93 -33.78 -15.65 0.40
C GLN A 93 -34.27 -16.76 1.34
N PRO A 94 -34.19 -16.59 2.68
CA PRO A 94 -34.89 -17.50 3.57
C PRO A 94 -36.36 -17.40 3.16
N GLU A 95 -36.89 -18.51 2.64
CA GLU A 95 -38.30 -18.71 2.33
C GLU A 95 -39.12 -17.99 3.40
N GLU A 96 -39.67 -16.82 3.04
CA GLU A 96 -40.72 -16.22 3.83
C GLU A 96 -41.86 -17.22 3.76
N GLU A 97 -42.04 -17.91 4.88
CA GLU A 97 -43.10 -18.86 5.18
C GLU A 97 -44.44 -18.13 4.94
N PHE A 98 -44.94 -18.19 3.72
CA PHE A 98 -46.24 -17.65 3.35
C PHE A 98 -47.34 -18.65 3.72
N LEU A 99 -48.06 -18.25 4.78
CA LEU A 99 -49.40 -18.62 5.24
C LEU A 99 -50.37 -19.18 4.20
#